data_AF-A0A2I6QI96-F1
#
_entry.id   AF-A0A2I6QI96-F1
#
_cell.length_a   1.000
_cell.length_b   1.000
_cell.length_c   1.000
_cell.angle_alpha   90.00
_cell.angle_beta   90.00
_cell.angle_gamma   90.00
#
_symmetry.space_group_name_H-M   'P 1'
#
loop_
_entity.id
_entity.type
_entity.pdbx_description
1 polymer ?
#
loop_
_entity_poly.entity_id
_entity_poly.type
_entity_poly.pdbx_seq_one_letter_code
_entity_poly.pdbx_strand_id
1 'polypeptide(L)'
;MNQPPFEVADIIRQYGKAFIENNRSWLTYQHLRVLDAIEHCRTAALGGHIDGCSRCGYRADISYNSCGSRHCPKCLTHARDLWLAERGKECLPVGYFHVVFTLPHELSWLALHNKKTVYSLLFRAAADTLLEVTADPQWLGAEVGFLSVLHSWGQNLQFHPHLHCILPSGGLSADHHRWVHPRHAFLPAKVLSKVFRGKFTEALKKAFRRGELQFPGTLQAIRTDQAFRAFLRTLFRKTGSSTPSRPSAGRSICCSTWRATPIVSPSPITAFSASLTAESRFDGRTTRTAASSGK
;
A
#
# COMPACT_ATOMS: atom_id res chain seq x y z
N MET A 1 22.91 12.18 -12.05
CA MET A 1 22.01 12.74 -11.03
C MET A 1 22.88 13.23 -9.89
N ASN A 2 22.76 14.50 -9.49
CA ASN A 2 23.50 15.01 -8.33
C ASN A 2 23.03 14.27 -7.07
N GLN A 3 23.98 13.76 -6.29
CA GLN A 3 23.65 13.19 -4.99
C GLN A 3 23.10 14.30 -4.09
N PRO A 4 22.05 14.04 -3.29
CA PRO A 4 21.58 15.00 -2.33
C PRO A 4 22.70 15.29 -1.32
N PRO A 5 22.83 16.53 -0.83
CA PRO A 5 23.89 16.90 0.12
C PRO A 5 23.74 16.20 1.47
N PHE A 6 22.53 15.71 1.79
CA PHE A 6 22.23 14.99 3.02
C PHE A 6 21.32 13.80 2.73
N GLU A 7 21.56 12.70 3.44
CA GLU A 7 20.72 11.51 3.43
C GLU A 7 19.98 11.35 4.77
N VAL A 8 18.91 10.56 4.78
CA VAL A 8 18.19 10.21 6.01
C VAL A 8 19.13 9.55 7.03
N ALA A 9 20.13 8.80 6.57
CA ALA A 9 21.14 8.18 7.43
C ALA A 9 21.97 9.22 8.20
N ASP A 10 22.27 10.38 7.60
CA ASP A 10 23.06 11.44 8.25
C ASP A 10 22.27 12.07 9.40
N ILE A 11 20.97 12.27 9.20
CA ILE A 11 20.05 12.75 10.24
C ILE A 11 20.00 11.74 11.41
N ILE A 12 19.93 10.45 11.12
CA ILE A 12 19.92 9.41 12.16
C ILE A 12 21.25 9.36 12.90
N ARG A 13 22.39 9.44 12.23
CA ARG A 13 23.71 9.48 12.88
C ARG A 13 23.86 10.70 13.80
N GLN A 14 23.38 11.86 13.36
CA GLN A 14 23.53 13.09 14.12
C GLN A 14 22.53 13.20 15.28
N TYR A 15 21.27 12.79 15.10
CA TYR A 15 20.19 13.06 16.05
C TYR A 15 19.50 11.79 16.60
N GLY A 16 19.80 10.61 16.06
CA GLY A 16 19.08 9.36 16.34
C GLY A 16 19.17 8.95 17.81
N LYS A 17 20.34 9.08 18.44
CA LYS A 17 20.51 8.75 19.87
C LYS A 17 19.59 9.59 20.76
N ALA A 18 19.64 10.91 20.61
CA ALA A 18 18.79 11.84 21.37
C ALA A 18 17.30 11.61 21.08
N PHE A 19 16.96 11.35 19.81
CA PHE A 19 15.59 11.00 19.44
C PHE A 19 15.11 9.73 20.14
N ILE A 20 15.92 8.66 20.16
CA ILE A 20 15.57 7.40 20.82
C ILE A 20 15.40 7.59 22.33
N GLU A 21 16.33 8.30 22.99
CA GLU A 21 16.29 8.56 24.43
C GLU A 21 15.03 9.33 24.83
N ASN A 22 14.65 10.36 24.07
CA ASN A 22 13.47 11.18 24.34
C ASN A 22 12.13 10.51 24.01
N ASN A 23 12.14 9.39 23.27
CA ASN A 23 10.93 8.75 22.73
C ASN A 23 10.76 7.27 23.11
N ARG A 24 11.49 6.78 24.12
CA ARG A 24 11.48 5.37 24.54
C ARG A 24 10.08 4.81 24.84
N SER A 25 9.15 5.65 25.29
CA SER A 25 7.81 5.23 25.73
C SER A 25 6.93 4.65 24.62
N TRP A 26 7.15 5.03 23.35
CA TRP A 26 6.35 4.56 22.21
C TRP A 26 7.17 3.86 21.13
N LEU A 27 8.50 3.94 21.19
CA LEU A 27 9.37 3.23 20.25
C LEU A 27 9.30 1.72 20.47
N THR A 28 9.05 0.98 19.38
CA THR A 28 9.06 -0.48 19.38
C THR A 28 10.41 -0.98 18.92
N TYR A 29 10.72 -2.25 19.21
CA TYR A 29 11.90 -2.93 18.65
C TYR A 29 11.96 -2.83 17.11
N GLN A 30 10.81 -2.88 16.43
CA GLN A 30 10.76 -2.72 14.97
C GLN A 30 11.22 -1.33 14.53
N HIS A 31 10.84 -0.27 15.26
CA HIS A 31 11.32 1.09 14.96
C HIS A 31 12.83 1.18 15.14
N LEU A 32 13.36 0.64 16.24
CA LEU A 32 14.80 0.66 16.52
C LEU A 32 15.60 -0.10 15.45
N ARG A 33 15.13 -1.28 15.03
CA ARG A 33 15.74 -2.02 13.92
C ARG A 33 15.77 -1.26 12.61
N VAL A 34 14.73 -0.47 12.32
CA VAL A 34 14.67 0.34 11.10
C VAL A 34 15.68 1.48 11.17
N LEU A 35 15.76 2.18 12.32
CA LEU A 35 16.74 3.25 12.52
C LEU A 35 18.17 2.72 12.37
N ASP A 36 18.50 1.63 13.07
CA ASP A 36 19.79 0.97 13.00
C ASP A 36 20.16 0.53 11.57
N ALA A 37 19.21 -0.08 10.85
CA ALA A 37 19.44 -0.49 9.47
C ALA A 37 19.70 0.69 8.53
N ILE A 38 19.03 1.83 8.72
CA ILE A 38 19.24 3.02 7.87
C ILE A 38 20.57 3.68 8.24
N GLU A 39 20.91 3.79 9.52
CA GLU A 39 22.16 4.36 10.03
C GLU A 39 23.40 3.66 9.43
N HIS A 40 23.39 2.32 9.41
CA HIS A 40 24.51 1.51 8.94
C HIS A 40 24.47 1.19 7.44
N CYS A 41 23.43 1.61 6.72
CA CYS A 41 23.30 1.30 5.30
C CYS A 41 24.43 1.90 4.47
N ARG A 42 25.06 1.08 3.61
CA ARG A 42 26.18 1.49 2.73
C ARG A 42 27.38 2.02 3.51
N THR A 43 27.69 1.45 4.67
CA THR A 43 28.93 1.72 5.42
C THR A 43 29.74 0.45 5.61
N ALA A 44 30.99 0.60 6.06
CA ALA A 44 31.87 -0.52 6.38
C ALA A 44 31.29 -1.49 7.42
N ALA A 45 30.35 -1.04 8.26
CA ALA A 45 29.69 -1.87 9.27
C ALA A 45 28.91 -3.05 8.66
N LEU A 46 28.47 -2.95 7.40
CA LEU A 46 27.79 -4.03 6.68
C LEU A 46 28.71 -4.81 5.73
N GLY A 47 30.02 -4.53 5.78
CA GLY A 47 31.00 -5.03 4.81
C GLY A 47 30.82 -4.41 3.41
N GLY A 48 31.64 -4.86 2.47
CA GLY A 48 31.61 -4.40 1.09
C GLY A 48 32.37 -5.33 0.16
N HIS A 49 32.36 -4.99 -1.12
CA HIS A 49 33.05 -5.71 -2.18
C HIS A 49 33.79 -4.73 -3.09
N ILE A 50 34.78 -5.25 -3.81
CA ILE A 50 35.55 -4.51 -4.81
C ILE A 50 35.32 -5.21 -6.14
N ASP A 51 34.69 -4.52 -7.08
CA ASP A 51 34.52 -5.04 -8.43
C ASP A 51 35.83 -4.88 -9.20
N GLY A 52 36.26 -5.94 -9.88
CA GLY A 52 37.50 -5.95 -10.64
C GLY A 52 37.37 -6.66 -11.98
N CYS A 53 38.04 -6.13 -13.00
CA CYS A 53 38.15 -6.78 -14.30
C CYS A 53 39.46 -7.56 -14.38
N SER A 54 39.38 -8.88 -14.49
CA SER A 54 40.56 -9.75 -14.65
C SER A 54 41.33 -9.52 -15.95
N ARG A 55 40.71 -8.88 -16.95
CA ARG A 55 41.30 -8.68 -18.28
C ARG A 55 42.12 -7.40 -18.39
N CYS A 56 41.63 -6.28 -17.85
CA CYS A 56 42.32 -4.98 -17.94
C CYS A 56 42.93 -4.50 -16.62
N GLY A 57 42.77 -5.26 -15.54
CA GLY A 57 43.30 -4.90 -14.22
C GLY A 57 42.52 -3.79 -13.50
N TYR A 58 41.43 -3.28 -14.08
CA TYR A 58 40.55 -2.31 -13.43
C TYR A 58 40.05 -2.83 -12.09
N ARG A 59 40.07 -1.98 -11.07
CA ARG A 59 39.46 -2.20 -9.75
C ARG A 59 38.64 -0.97 -9.40
N ALA A 60 37.37 -1.19 -9.09
CA ALA A 60 36.50 -0.14 -8.58
C ALA A 60 36.84 0.22 -7.13
N ASP A 61 36.34 1.34 -6.67
CA ASP A 61 36.30 1.65 -5.25
C ASP A 61 35.41 0.65 -4.48
N ILE A 62 35.61 0.58 -3.16
CA ILE A 62 34.83 -0.29 -2.30
C ILE A 62 33.34 0.07 -2.38
N SER A 63 32.52 -0.91 -2.76
CA SER A 63 31.07 -0.83 -2.73
C SER A 63 30.55 -1.46 -1.44
N TYR A 64 30.07 -0.63 -0.51
CA TYR A 64 29.49 -1.12 0.74
C TYR A 64 28.10 -1.77 0.54
N ASN A 65 27.82 -2.79 1.33
CA ASN A 65 26.58 -3.55 1.25
C ASN A 65 25.36 -2.72 1.71
N SER A 66 24.20 -3.03 1.14
CA SER A 66 22.93 -2.40 1.50
C SER A 66 22.28 -3.10 2.69
N CYS A 67 21.58 -2.37 3.56
CA CYS A 67 20.90 -2.97 4.71
C CYS A 67 19.66 -3.83 4.38
N GLY A 68 19.17 -3.76 3.14
CA GLY A 68 18.01 -4.55 2.67
C GLY A 68 16.66 -4.17 3.31
N SER A 69 16.62 -3.21 4.23
CA SER A 69 15.38 -2.76 4.87
C SER A 69 14.47 -2.07 3.85
N ARG A 70 13.20 -2.49 3.83
CA ARG A 70 12.14 -1.87 3.01
C ARG A 70 11.82 -0.41 3.37
N HIS A 71 12.33 0.05 4.51
CA HIS A 71 12.17 1.42 4.98
C HIS A 71 13.37 2.30 4.61
N CYS A 72 14.46 1.72 4.10
CA CYS A 72 15.63 2.49 3.70
C CYS A 72 15.43 3.12 2.32
N PRO A 73 15.61 4.44 2.17
CA PRO A 73 15.38 5.15 0.90
C PRO A 73 16.42 4.83 -0.17
N LYS A 74 17.58 4.24 0.20
CA LYS A 74 18.67 3.86 -0.72
C LYS A 74 18.58 2.42 -1.20
N CYS A 75 17.83 1.59 -0.49
CA CYS A 75 17.77 0.15 -0.74
C CYS A 75 16.66 -0.19 -1.74
N LEU A 76 16.68 -1.45 -2.19
CA LEU A 76 15.62 -2.10 -2.96
C LEU A 76 15.35 -1.53 -4.36
N THR A 77 16.15 -0.59 -4.87
CA THR A 77 16.00 -0.09 -6.25
C THR A 77 16.04 -1.23 -7.25
N HIS A 78 17.04 -2.12 -7.16
CA HIS A 78 17.15 -3.27 -8.04
C HIS A 78 15.96 -4.24 -7.89
N ALA A 79 15.54 -4.53 -6.65
CA ALA A 79 14.39 -5.40 -6.39
C ALA A 79 13.09 -4.80 -6.96
N ARG A 80 12.89 -3.48 -6.84
CA ARG A 80 11.78 -2.74 -7.45
C ARG A 80 11.83 -2.85 -8.97
N ASP A 81 13.01 -2.67 -9.57
CA ASP A 81 13.16 -2.67 -11.03
C ASP A 81 12.91 -4.07 -11.62
N LEU A 82 13.41 -5.13 -10.96
CA LEU A 82 13.06 -6.52 -11.30
C LEU A 82 11.56 -6.78 -11.19
N TRP A 83 10.95 -6.31 -10.09
CA TRP A 83 9.52 -6.44 -9.88
C TRP A 83 8.70 -5.70 -10.95
N LEU A 84 9.13 -4.49 -11.35
CA LEU A 84 8.52 -3.71 -12.42
C LEU A 84 8.63 -4.41 -13.78
N ALA A 85 9.81 -4.93 -14.10
CA ALA A 85 10.03 -5.67 -15.33
C ALA A 85 9.12 -6.90 -15.41
N GLU A 86 8.92 -7.60 -14.29
CA GLU A 86 8.02 -8.76 -14.25
C GLU A 86 6.56 -8.36 -14.44
N ARG A 87 6.07 -7.33 -13.74
CA ARG A 87 4.69 -6.85 -13.95
C ARG A 87 4.46 -6.27 -15.34
N GLY A 88 5.48 -5.68 -15.95
CA GLY A 88 5.39 -5.16 -17.31
C GLY A 88 5.04 -6.23 -18.34
N LYS A 89 5.42 -7.50 -18.10
CA LYS A 89 5.07 -8.64 -18.96
C LYS A 89 3.58 -9.01 -18.89
N GLU A 90 2.90 -8.64 -17.81
CA GLU A 90 1.47 -8.89 -17.59
C GLU A 90 0.59 -7.78 -18.20
N CYS A 91 1.20 -6.71 -18.71
CA CYS A 91 0.47 -5.60 -19.30
C CYS A 91 -0.13 -5.99 -20.66
N LEU A 92 -1.43 -5.77 -20.79
CA LEU A 92 -2.18 -5.92 -22.03
C LEU A 92 -2.03 -4.64 -22.86
N PRO A 93 -2.09 -4.72 -24.21
CA PRO A 93 -2.01 -3.55 -25.09
C PRO A 93 -3.33 -2.76 -25.12
N VAL A 94 -3.78 -2.30 -23.95
CA VAL A 94 -5.02 -1.55 -23.73
C VAL A 94 -4.78 -0.35 -22.83
N GLY A 95 -5.72 0.60 -22.80
CA GLY A 95 -5.70 1.68 -21.80
C GLY A 95 -5.86 1.15 -20.38
N TYR A 96 -5.48 1.94 -19.37
CA TYR A 96 -5.59 1.56 -17.96
C TYR A 96 -6.28 2.64 -17.12
N PHE A 97 -6.99 2.20 -16.09
CA PHE A 97 -7.64 3.01 -15.08
C PHE A 97 -6.95 2.82 -13.74
N HIS A 98 -6.70 3.92 -13.05
CA HIS A 98 -6.17 3.94 -11.71
C HIS A 98 -7.27 4.37 -10.73
N VAL A 99 -7.77 3.43 -9.92
CA VAL A 99 -8.83 3.65 -8.94
C VAL A 99 -8.23 3.67 -7.54
N VAL A 100 -8.44 4.75 -6.79
CA VAL A 100 -7.94 4.86 -5.41
C VAL A 100 -9.05 4.68 -4.39
N PHE A 101 -9.02 3.66 -3.54
CA PHE A 101 -9.93 3.48 -2.40
C PHE A 101 -9.31 4.02 -1.13
N THR A 102 -9.96 4.99 -0.50
CA THR A 102 -9.43 5.68 0.69
C THR A 102 -10.32 5.45 1.91
N LEU A 103 -9.72 5.16 3.07
CA LEU A 103 -10.44 5.12 4.34
C LEU A 103 -10.64 6.54 4.92
N PRO A 104 -11.80 6.83 5.53
CA PRO A 104 -12.01 8.05 6.30
C PRO A 104 -10.94 8.25 7.38
N HIS A 105 -10.59 9.51 7.64
CA HIS A 105 -9.58 9.84 8.64
C HIS A 105 -9.94 9.34 10.05
N GLU A 106 -11.23 9.27 10.37
CA GLU A 106 -11.76 8.75 11.64
C GLU A 106 -11.35 7.28 11.89
N LEU A 107 -11.11 6.51 10.82
CA LEU A 107 -10.65 5.13 10.92
C LEU A 107 -9.13 5.01 11.06
N SER A 108 -8.36 6.11 10.96
CA SER A 108 -6.89 6.08 10.97
C SER A 108 -6.33 5.39 12.20
N TRP A 109 -6.78 5.77 13.40
CA TRP A 109 -6.28 5.14 14.64
C TRP A 109 -6.70 3.68 14.75
N LEU A 110 -7.94 3.36 14.36
CA LEU A 110 -8.41 1.97 14.35
C LEU A 110 -7.56 1.12 13.40
N ALA A 111 -7.27 1.62 12.20
CA ALA A 111 -6.44 0.95 11.21
C ALA A 111 -4.98 0.82 11.66
N LEU A 112 -4.42 1.83 12.33
CA LEU A 112 -3.04 1.81 12.82
C LEU A 112 -2.83 0.74 13.90
N HIS A 113 -3.81 0.54 14.79
CA HIS A 113 -3.75 -0.50 15.82
C HIS A 113 -4.18 -1.88 15.31
N ASN A 114 -4.96 -1.95 14.23
CA ASN A 114 -5.50 -3.19 13.68
C ASN A 114 -5.03 -3.47 12.24
N LYS A 115 -3.76 -3.17 11.94
CA LYS A 115 -3.21 -3.19 10.57
C LYS A 115 -3.57 -4.45 9.79
N LYS A 116 -3.30 -5.63 10.35
CA LYS A 116 -3.57 -6.91 9.67
C LYS A 116 -5.05 -7.05 9.31
N THR A 117 -5.94 -6.89 10.28
CA THR A 117 -7.39 -7.03 10.09
C THR A 117 -7.90 -5.97 9.12
N VAL A 118 -7.66 -4.70 9.41
CA VAL A 118 -8.22 -3.57 8.65
C VAL A 118 -7.68 -3.52 7.22
N TYR A 119 -6.39 -3.78 7.00
CA TYR A 119 -5.85 -3.81 5.63
C TYR A 119 -6.38 -5.00 4.85
N SER A 120 -6.52 -6.18 5.48
CA SER A 120 -7.15 -7.33 4.82
C SER A 120 -8.59 -7.03 4.40
N LEU A 121 -9.35 -6.34 5.27
CA LEU A 121 -10.70 -5.89 4.94
C LEU A 121 -10.71 -4.85 3.81
N LEU A 122 -9.76 -3.92 3.81
CA LEU A 122 -9.60 -2.90 2.77
C LEU A 122 -9.33 -3.53 1.40
N PHE A 123 -8.40 -4.49 1.31
CA PHE A 123 -8.12 -5.25 0.08
C PHE A 123 -9.34 -6.02 -0.41
N ARG A 124 -9.99 -6.80 0.47
CA ARG A 124 -11.18 -7.59 0.10
C ARG A 124 -12.32 -6.71 -0.37
N ALA A 125 -12.64 -5.66 0.38
CA ALA A 125 -13.74 -4.76 0.03
C ALA A 125 -13.49 -4.03 -1.30
N ALA A 126 -12.24 -3.61 -1.57
CA ALA A 126 -11.88 -3.00 -2.85
C ALA A 126 -12.01 -3.99 -4.01
N ALA A 127 -11.46 -5.21 -3.85
CA ALA A 127 -11.53 -6.27 -4.86
C ALA A 127 -12.98 -6.66 -5.17
N ASP A 128 -13.77 -6.98 -4.14
CA ASP A 128 -15.17 -7.34 -4.27
C ASP A 128 -16.01 -6.22 -4.90
N THR A 129 -15.64 -4.96 -4.67
CA THR A 129 -16.32 -3.81 -5.29
C THR A 129 -16.02 -3.73 -6.78
N LEU A 130 -14.75 -3.86 -7.16
CA LEU A 130 -14.34 -3.81 -8.56
C LEU A 130 -14.98 -4.95 -9.33
N LEU A 131 -14.87 -6.18 -8.83
CA LEU A 131 -15.43 -7.37 -9.47
C LEU A 131 -16.96 -7.30 -9.63
N GLU A 132 -17.68 -6.87 -8.57
CA GLU A 132 -19.14 -6.72 -8.63
C GLU A 132 -19.57 -5.66 -9.65
N VAL A 133 -18.96 -4.48 -9.60
CA VAL A 133 -19.37 -3.36 -10.47
C VAL A 133 -19.01 -3.61 -11.93
N THR A 134 -17.88 -4.26 -12.23
CA THR A 134 -17.51 -4.54 -13.62
C THR A 134 -18.23 -5.74 -14.21
N ALA A 135 -18.68 -6.69 -13.39
CA ALA A 135 -19.49 -7.81 -13.86
C ALA A 135 -20.92 -7.38 -14.28
N ASP A 136 -21.40 -6.25 -13.77
CA ASP A 136 -22.72 -5.71 -14.12
C ASP A 136 -22.75 -5.19 -15.57
N PRO A 137 -23.64 -5.74 -16.45
CA PRO A 137 -23.78 -5.30 -17.84
C PRO A 137 -24.18 -3.83 -18.01
N GLN A 138 -24.74 -3.19 -16.99
CA GLN A 138 -25.01 -1.75 -16.99
C GLN A 138 -23.71 -0.93 -17.16
N TRP A 139 -22.59 -1.43 -16.63
CA TRP A 139 -21.31 -0.74 -16.63
C TRP A 139 -20.32 -1.32 -17.65
N LEU A 140 -19.94 -2.60 -17.47
CA LEU A 140 -19.00 -3.29 -18.37
C LEU A 140 -19.53 -4.66 -18.79
N GLY A 141 -20.04 -5.46 -17.85
CA GLY A 141 -20.50 -6.83 -18.14
C GLY A 141 -19.34 -7.79 -18.40
N ALA A 142 -18.23 -7.64 -17.69
CA ALA A 142 -17.02 -8.41 -17.92
C ALA A 142 -16.22 -8.69 -16.63
N GLU A 143 -15.46 -9.77 -16.67
CA GLU A 143 -14.49 -10.13 -15.65
C GLU A 143 -13.20 -9.33 -15.87
N VAL A 144 -12.75 -8.61 -14.84
CA VAL A 144 -11.55 -7.76 -14.91
C VAL A 144 -10.44 -8.32 -14.03
N GLY A 145 -9.21 -8.21 -14.52
CA GLY A 145 -8.01 -8.36 -13.70
C GLY A 145 -7.57 -7.01 -13.14
N PHE A 146 -6.93 -6.99 -11.97
CA PHE A 146 -6.35 -5.76 -11.41
C PHE A 146 -5.20 -5.99 -10.44
N LEU A 147 -4.40 -4.94 -10.31
CA LEU A 147 -3.21 -4.87 -9.47
C LEU A 147 -3.50 -3.85 -8.35
N SER A 148 -3.28 -4.21 -7.08
CA SER A 148 -3.65 -3.35 -5.93
C SER A 148 -2.47 -3.11 -4.99
N VAL A 149 -2.16 -1.85 -4.69
CA VAL A 149 -1.13 -1.48 -3.71
C VAL A 149 -1.62 -0.62 -2.58
N LEU A 150 -1.22 -1.03 -1.38
CA LEU A 150 -1.43 -0.30 -0.14
C LEU A 150 -0.40 0.78 0.05
N HIS A 151 -0.88 2.01 0.16
CA HIS A 151 -0.14 3.13 0.71
C HIS A 151 -0.71 3.47 2.08
N SER A 152 0.15 3.63 3.08
CA SER A 152 -0.24 3.92 4.47
C SER A 152 -0.06 5.39 4.85
N TRP A 153 0.51 6.21 3.97
CA TRP A 153 0.90 7.59 4.26
C TRP A 153 0.44 8.50 3.13
N GLY A 154 -0.08 9.68 3.49
CA GLY A 154 -0.32 10.76 2.54
C GLY A 154 0.94 11.55 2.21
N GLN A 155 0.84 12.49 1.28
CA GLN A 155 1.96 13.36 0.87
C GLN A 155 2.59 14.14 2.04
N ASN A 156 1.80 14.50 3.05
CA ASN A 156 2.25 15.20 4.25
C ASN A 156 2.74 14.24 5.35
N LEU A 157 3.00 12.97 5.02
CA LEU A 157 3.43 11.90 5.94
C LEU A 157 2.46 11.66 7.11
N GLN A 158 1.20 12.06 6.95
CA GLN A 158 0.13 11.68 7.88
C GLN A 158 -0.35 10.26 7.56
N PHE A 159 -0.64 9.49 8.61
CA PHE A 159 -1.16 8.13 8.44
C PHE A 159 -2.52 8.18 7.73
N HIS A 160 -2.55 7.59 6.54
CA HIS A 160 -3.67 7.69 5.61
C HIS A 160 -3.72 6.42 4.73
N PRO A 161 -4.29 5.31 5.23
CA PRO A 161 -4.34 4.07 4.48
C PRO A 161 -5.29 4.18 3.27
N HIS A 162 -4.75 3.94 2.09
CA HIS A 162 -5.47 3.91 0.83
C HIS A 162 -4.89 2.83 -0.11
N LEU A 163 -5.76 2.28 -0.96
CA LEU A 163 -5.38 1.33 -2.00
C LEU A 163 -5.39 2.01 -3.36
N HIS A 164 -4.30 1.85 -4.10
CA HIS A 164 -4.19 2.16 -5.51
C HIS A 164 -4.47 0.89 -6.32
N CYS A 165 -5.53 0.88 -7.11
CA CYS A 165 -5.89 -0.23 -7.98
C CYS A 165 -5.68 0.16 -9.43
N ILE A 166 -4.98 -0.67 -10.21
CA ILE A 166 -4.75 -0.47 -11.63
C ILE A 166 -5.47 -1.57 -12.40
N LEU A 167 -6.35 -1.17 -13.31
CA LEU A 167 -7.23 -2.05 -14.08
C LEU A 167 -7.12 -1.76 -15.58
N PRO A 168 -7.14 -2.77 -16.45
CA PRO A 168 -7.22 -2.57 -17.89
C PRO A 168 -8.58 -1.96 -18.29
N SER A 169 -8.59 -1.31 -19.45
CA SER A 169 -9.78 -0.71 -20.06
C SER A 169 -10.62 -1.78 -20.75
N GLY A 170 -11.26 -2.63 -19.94
CA GLY A 170 -12.08 -3.74 -20.38
C GLY A 170 -11.82 -5.00 -19.55
N GLY A 171 -12.45 -6.09 -19.95
CA GLY A 171 -12.32 -7.39 -19.31
C GLY A 171 -12.71 -8.53 -20.22
N LEU A 172 -12.61 -9.76 -19.74
CA LEU A 172 -13.06 -10.95 -20.44
C LEU A 172 -14.59 -11.09 -20.31
N SER A 173 -15.26 -11.49 -21.39
CA SER A 173 -16.65 -11.95 -21.32
C SER A 173 -16.78 -13.13 -20.35
N ALA A 174 -17.97 -13.39 -19.83
CA ALA A 174 -18.19 -14.48 -18.86
C ALA A 174 -17.79 -15.88 -19.36
N ASP A 175 -17.80 -16.10 -20.68
CA ASP A 175 -17.35 -17.32 -21.36
C ASP A 175 -15.85 -17.31 -21.72
N HIS A 176 -15.14 -16.23 -21.38
CA HIS A 176 -13.71 -15.99 -21.63
C HIS A 176 -13.31 -16.02 -23.13
N HIS A 177 -14.26 -15.95 -24.05
CA HIS A 177 -13.99 -16.03 -25.50
C HIS A 177 -13.71 -14.68 -26.17
N ARG A 178 -14.08 -13.55 -25.56
CA ARG A 178 -13.87 -12.23 -26.15
C ARG A 178 -13.49 -11.18 -25.11
N TRP A 179 -12.76 -10.18 -25.58
CA TRP A 179 -12.53 -8.96 -24.81
C TRP A 179 -13.74 -8.03 -24.92
N VAL A 180 -14.24 -7.58 -23.78
CA VAL A 180 -15.32 -6.60 -23.66
C VAL A 180 -14.71 -5.23 -23.44
N HIS A 181 -14.82 -4.38 -24.45
CA HIS A 181 -14.42 -2.98 -24.35
C HIS A 181 -15.52 -2.14 -23.68
N PRO A 182 -15.15 -1.16 -22.84
CA PRO A 182 -16.12 -0.26 -22.25
C PRO A 182 -16.74 0.66 -23.31
N ARG A 183 -18.06 0.86 -23.26
CA ARG A 183 -18.78 1.76 -24.18
C ARG A 183 -18.76 3.23 -23.73
N HIS A 184 -18.45 3.48 -22.46
CA HIS A 184 -18.38 4.78 -21.79
C HIS A 184 -17.55 4.64 -20.49
N ALA A 185 -17.57 5.64 -19.60
CA ALA A 185 -16.95 5.53 -18.27
C ALA A 185 -17.60 4.41 -17.43
N PHE A 186 -17.04 3.19 -17.48
CA PHE A 186 -17.57 2.00 -16.81
C PHE A 186 -17.21 1.88 -15.32
N LEU A 187 -16.50 2.87 -14.78
CA LEU A 187 -16.09 2.93 -13.37
C LEU A 187 -16.70 4.18 -12.69
N PRO A 188 -18.03 4.22 -12.50
CA PRO A 188 -18.69 5.35 -11.85
C PRO A 188 -18.27 5.47 -10.38
N ALA A 189 -17.49 6.53 -10.09
CA ALA A 189 -16.94 6.81 -8.76
C ALA A 189 -18.01 6.75 -7.64
N LYS A 190 -19.20 7.30 -7.86
CA LYS A 190 -20.29 7.29 -6.86
C LYS A 190 -20.79 5.88 -6.53
N VAL A 191 -20.86 5.00 -7.52
CA VAL A 191 -21.31 3.61 -7.33
C VAL A 191 -20.21 2.83 -6.62
N LEU A 192 -18.97 2.91 -7.11
CA LEU A 192 -17.80 2.30 -6.46
C LEU A 192 -17.70 2.71 -4.99
N SER A 193 -17.79 4.01 -4.70
CA SER A 193 -17.79 4.54 -3.33
C SER A 193 -18.93 3.97 -2.47
N LYS A 194 -20.13 3.85 -3.02
CA LYS A 194 -21.30 3.32 -2.29
C LYS A 194 -21.13 1.83 -1.96
N VAL A 195 -20.74 1.03 -2.96
CA VAL A 195 -20.55 -0.42 -2.84
C VAL A 195 -19.38 -0.72 -1.89
N PHE A 196 -18.22 -0.07 -2.10
CA PHE A 196 -17.05 -0.21 -1.26
C PHE A 196 -17.34 0.12 0.21
N ARG A 197 -17.98 1.27 0.46
CA ARG A 197 -18.35 1.68 1.82
C ARG A 197 -19.25 0.64 2.49
N GLY A 198 -20.24 0.11 1.76
CA GLY A 198 -21.12 -0.95 2.25
C GLY A 198 -20.35 -2.21 2.64
N LYS A 199 -19.56 -2.75 1.70
CA LYS A 199 -18.75 -3.96 1.90
C LYS A 199 -17.75 -3.81 3.04
N PHE A 200 -16.98 -2.73 3.04
CA PHE A 200 -15.97 -2.46 4.08
C PHE A 200 -16.62 -2.32 5.46
N THR A 201 -17.71 -1.55 5.57
CA THR A 201 -18.39 -1.35 6.85
C THR A 201 -18.99 -2.64 7.38
N GLU A 202 -19.63 -3.45 6.52
CA GLU A 202 -20.17 -4.75 6.94
C GLU A 202 -19.07 -5.72 7.38
N ALA A 203 -17.96 -5.76 6.65
CA ALA A 203 -16.82 -6.59 7.04
C ALA A 203 -16.18 -6.12 8.35
N LEU A 204 -16.09 -4.81 8.58
CA LEU A 204 -15.59 -4.24 9.81
C LEU A 204 -16.51 -4.53 11.01
N LYS A 205 -17.84 -4.48 10.82
CA LYS A 205 -18.81 -4.92 11.84
C LYS A 205 -18.66 -6.41 12.17
N LYS A 206 -18.39 -7.26 11.18
CA LYS A 206 -18.14 -8.69 11.40
C LYS A 206 -16.87 -8.91 12.23
N ALA A 207 -15.78 -8.22 11.88
CA ALA A 207 -14.52 -8.28 12.64
C ALA A 207 -14.70 -7.82 14.09
N PHE A 208 -15.47 -6.75 14.31
CA PHE A 208 -15.84 -6.30 15.65
C PHE A 208 -16.56 -7.39 16.46
N ARG A 209 -17.63 -7.98 15.90
CA ARG A 209 -18.41 -9.03 16.60
C ARG A 209 -17.61 -10.29 16.91
N ARG A 210 -16.58 -10.58 16.12
CA ARG A 210 -15.68 -11.72 16.31
C ARG A 210 -14.55 -11.43 17.30
N GLY A 211 -14.45 -10.22 17.85
CA GLY A 211 -13.36 -9.83 18.74
C GLY A 211 -12.00 -9.71 18.04
N GLU A 212 -11.99 -9.52 16.72
CA GLU A 212 -10.75 -9.44 15.91
C GLU A 212 -10.12 -8.02 15.93
N LEU A 213 -10.72 -7.08 16.68
CA LEU A 213 -10.29 -5.69 16.77
C LEU A 213 -9.84 -5.35 18.19
N GLN A 214 -8.73 -4.63 18.26
CA GLN A 214 -8.12 -4.09 19.47
C GLN A 214 -8.47 -2.61 19.62
N PHE A 215 -8.73 -2.20 20.86
CA PHE A 215 -9.18 -0.84 21.21
C PHE A 215 -8.28 -0.20 22.29
N PRO A 216 -6.97 -0.03 22.06
CA PRO A 216 -6.09 0.59 23.05
C PRO A 216 -6.35 2.11 23.23
N GLY A 217 -6.01 2.64 24.40
CA GLY A 217 -6.04 4.09 24.67
C GLY A 217 -7.40 4.72 24.39
N THR A 218 -7.41 5.78 23.58
CA THR A 218 -8.63 6.52 23.21
C THR A 218 -9.66 5.68 22.45
N LEU A 219 -9.25 4.57 21.82
CA LEU A 219 -10.17 3.65 21.14
C LEU A 219 -11.06 2.86 22.11
N GLN A 220 -10.74 2.81 23.40
CA GLN A 220 -11.61 2.18 24.42
C GLN A 220 -13.03 2.78 24.40
N ALA A 221 -13.17 4.06 24.04
CA ALA A 221 -14.45 4.74 23.95
C ALA A 221 -15.41 4.12 22.92
N ILE A 222 -14.89 3.39 21.93
CA ILE A 222 -15.69 2.75 20.88
C ILE A 222 -15.74 1.22 21.00
N ARG A 223 -15.33 0.65 22.13
CA ARG A 223 -15.23 -0.81 22.33
C ARG A 223 -16.58 -1.53 22.49
N THR A 224 -17.62 -0.82 22.93
CA THR A 224 -18.95 -1.41 23.15
C THR A 224 -19.73 -1.43 21.83
N ASP A 225 -20.63 -2.41 21.64
CA ASP A 225 -21.41 -2.52 20.39
C ASP A 225 -22.18 -1.23 20.08
N GLN A 226 -22.79 -0.61 21.10
CA GLN A 226 -23.50 0.66 20.94
C GLN A 226 -22.57 1.79 20.49
N ALA A 227 -21.41 1.95 21.13
CA ALA A 227 -20.46 3.01 20.81
C ALA A 227 -19.80 2.78 19.44
N PHE A 228 -19.48 1.53 19.10
CA PHE A 228 -18.93 1.17 17.80
C PHE A 228 -19.92 1.44 16.67
N ARG A 229 -21.20 1.07 16.83
CA ARG A 229 -22.26 1.41 15.86
C ARG A 229 -22.46 2.92 15.75
N ALA A 230 -22.40 3.66 16.85
CA ALA A 230 -22.46 5.12 16.82
C ALA A 230 -21.28 5.72 16.05
N PHE A 231 -20.07 5.22 16.29
CA PHE A 231 -18.86 5.59 15.55
C PHE A 231 -19.01 5.29 14.05
N LEU A 232 -19.44 4.08 13.66
CA LEU A 232 -19.64 3.77 12.25
C LEU A 232 -20.67 4.68 11.58
N ARG A 233 -21.74 5.09 12.29
CA ARG A 233 -22.73 6.05 11.75
C ARG A 233 -22.12 7.41 11.41
N THR A 234 -21.08 7.87 12.13
CA THR A 234 -20.43 9.14 11.81
C THR A 234 -19.73 9.09 10.45
N LEU A 235 -19.24 7.92 10.04
CA LEU A 235 -18.62 7.68 8.73
C LEU A 235 -19.59 7.87 7.55
N PHE A 236 -20.90 7.77 7.80
CA PHE A 236 -21.96 7.98 6.80
C PHE A 236 -22.48 9.42 6.75
N ARG A 237 -22.32 10.19 7.83
CA ARG A 237 -22.84 11.56 7.95
C ARG A 237 -21.98 12.59 7.23
N LYS A 238 -20.69 12.33 7.04
CA LYS A 238 -19.81 13.18 6.24
C LYS A 238 -20.01 12.92 4.74
N THR A 239 -21.13 13.38 4.22
CA THR A 239 -21.30 13.66 2.79
C THR A 239 -21.62 15.15 2.65
N GLY A 240 -20.56 15.98 2.60
CA GLY A 240 -20.64 17.39 2.19
C GLY A 240 -20.69 18.43 3.31
N SER A 241 -19.62 19.23 3.41
CA SER A 241 -19.72 20.68 3.55
C SER A 241 -18.48 21.30 2.89
N SER A 242 -18.70 22.17 1.91
CA SER A 242 -17.68 22.94 1.20
C SER A 242 -17.84 24.40 1.59
N THR A 243 -16.85 24.98 2.26
CA THR A 243 -16.66 26.43 2.24
C THR A 243 -15.89 26.79 0.96
N PRO A 244 -16.38 27.72 0.13
CA PRO A 244 -15.71 28.09 -1.10
C PRO A 244 -14.50 28.97 -0.79
N SER A 245 -13.31 28.56 -1.22
CA SER A 245 -12.18 29.47 -1.43
C SER A 245 -11.96 29.60 -2.94
N ARG A 246 -12.00 30.84 -3.43
CA ARG A 246 -11.80 31.19 -4.86
C ARG A 246 -10.32 31.04 -5.26
N PRO A 247 -10.04 30.87 -6.57
CA PRO A 247 -8.90 30.10 -7.05
C PRO A 247 -7.62 30.94 -7.23
N SER A 248 -6.49 30.36 -6.85
CA SER A 248 -5.21 30.65 -7.47
C SER A 248 -4.68 29.35 -8.06
N ALA A 249 -4.14 29.46 -9.27
CA ALA A 249 -3.74 28.37 -10.15
C ALA A 249 -3.02 27.21 -9.43
N GLY A 250 -3.47 25.99 -9.75
CA GLY A 250 -2.85 24.74 -9.32
C GLY A 250 -3.27 24.30 -7.91
N ARG A 251 -4.39 23.58 -7.79
CA ARG A 251 -4.64 22.71 -6.62
C ARG A 251 -5.63 21.59 -6.92
N SER A 252 -5.21 20.38 -6.58
CA SER A 252 -6.08 19.24 -6.30
C SER A 252 -7.02 19.61 -5.16
N ILE A 253 -8.33 19.58 -5.43
CA ILE A 253 -9.38 19.79 -4.44
C ILE A 253 -9.67 18.44 -3.79
N CYS A 254 -9.23 18.26 -2.54
CA CYS A 254 -9.43 17.02 -1.79
C CYS A 254 -10.57 17.19 -0.78
N CYS A 255 -11.71 16.53 -1.01
CA CYS A 255 -12.72 16.23 0.01
C CYS A 255 -13.68 15.13 -0.46
N SER A 256 -13.61 13.93 0.12
CA SER A 256 -14.79 13.17 0.58
C SER A 256 -14.33 11.81 1.10
N THR A 257 -14.77 11.48 2.31
CA THR A 257 -14.50 10.33 3.19
C THR A 257 -14.54 8.94 2.57
N TRP A 258 -14.99 8.78 1.32
CA TRP A 258 -15.02 7.51 0.60
C TRP A 258 -14.87 7.79 -0.90
N ARG A 259 -13.69 8.18 -1.38
CA ARG A 259 -13.46 8.38 -2.83
C ARG A 259 -12.91 7.10 -3.44
N ALA A 260 -13.50 6.69 -4.55
CA ALA A 260 -12.88 5.94 -5.63
C ALA A 260 -12.62 6.94 -6.76
N THR A 261 -11.36 7.36 -6.96
CA THR A 261 -11.03 8.32 -8.03
C THR A 261 -10.43 7.57 -9.19
N PRO A 262 -11.10 7.47 -10.35
CA PRO A 262 -10.49 6.96 -11.57
C PRO A 262 -9.59 8.05 -12.16
N ILE A 263 -8.30 7.77 -12.26
CA ILE A 263 -7.32 8.56 -13.00
C ILE A 263 -6.87 7.71 -14.18
N VAL A 264 -6.89 8.25 -15.39
CA VAL A 264 -6.19 7.62 -16.51
C VAL A 264 -4.73 8.04 -16.36
N SER A 265 -3.86 7.11 -15.97
CA SER A 265 -2.44 7.40 -15.71
C SER A 265 -1.55 6.53 -16.60
N PRO A 266 -0.52 7.09 -17.23
CA PRO A 266 0.62 6.31 -17.67
C PRO A 266 1.53 6.02 -16.45
N SER A 267 2.07 4.80 -16.40
CA SER A 267 3.17 4.32 -15.53
C SER A 267 2.83 3.90 -14.08
N PRO A 268 3.19 2.65 -13.65
CA PRO A 268 2.90 2.13 -12.32
C PRO A 268 4.13 1.81 -11.43
N ILE A 269 3.91 1.73 -10.11
CA ILE A 269 4.58 0.81 -9.16
C ILE A 269 3.45 0.21 -8.30
N THR A 270 3.38 -1.12 -8.09
CA THR A 270 2.22 -1.79 -7.46
C THR A 270 2.57 -3.20 -6.89
N ALA A 271 1.61 -4.13 -6.74
CA ALA A 271 1.66 -5.50 -6.23
C ALA A 271 0.32 -6.18 -6.56
N PHE A 272 0.30 -7.50 -6.74
CA PHE A 272 -0.80 -8.23 -7.38
C PHE A 272 -1.66 -9.02 -6.41
N SER A 273 -2.95 -9.13 -6.72
CA SER A 273 -3.87 -10.09 -6.13
C SER A 273 -4.52 -10.86 -7.28
N ALA A 274 -4.00 -12.05 -7.60
CA ALA A 274 -4.77 -13.03 -8.36
C ALA A 274 -5.94 -13.47 -7.48
N SER A 275 -7.17 -13.27 -7.93
CA SER A 275 -8.31 -13.98 -7.35
C SER A 275 -8.61 -15.19 -8.22
N LEU A 276 -8.14 -16.35 -7.77
CA LEU A 276 -8.88 -17.61 -7.83
C LEU A 276 -8.90 -18.08 -6.38
N THR A 277 -10.10 -18.23 -5.82
CA THR A 277 -10.44 -18.86 -4.53
C THR A 277 -9.27 -19.20 -3.58
N ALA A 278 -9.18 -18.45 -2.49
CA ALA A 278 -8.53 -18.79 -1.20
C ALA A 278 -7.18 -19.52 -1.24
N GLU A 279 -6.10 -18.84 -0.82
CA GLU A 279 -5.31 -19.32 0.32
C GLU A 279 -4.47 -18.21 0.96
N SER A 280 -4.73 -17.99 2.24
CA SER A 280 -3.82 -17.33 3.15
C SER A 280 -2.86 -18.41 3.67
N ARG A 281 -1.59 -18.37 3.29
CA ARG A 281 -0.51 -18.93 4.11
C ARG A 281 0.70 -18.02 4.11
N PHE A 282 0.84 -17.36 5.25
CA PHE A 282 2.07 -16.77 5.73
C PHE A 282 2.94 -17.94 6.20
N ASP A 283 4.04 -18.24 5.51
CA ASP A 283 5.13 -18.99 6.14
C ASP A 283 6.47 -18.55 5.54
N GLY A 284 7.23 -17.83 6.36
CA GLY A 284 8.62 -17.52 6.09
C GLY A 284 9.47 -18.64 6.64
N ARG A 285 9.90 -19.57 5.78
CA ARG A 285 11.04 -20.46 6.06
C ARG A 285 12.03 -20.40 4.92
N THR A 286 13.13 -19.68 5.18
CA THR A 286 14.37 -19.85 4.44
C THR A 286 15.04 -21.11 4.97
N THR A 287 14.94 -22.21 4.23
CA THR A 287 15.79 -23.38 4.44
C THR A 287 17.20 -23.06 3.93
N ARG A 288 18.20 -23.13 4.81
CA ARG A 288 19.61 -23.23 4.44
C ARG A 288 19.99 -24.72 4.39
N THR A 289 20.27 -25.23 3.19
CA THR A 289 21.23 -26.31 2.93
C THR A 289 22.52 -25.62 2.45
N ALA A 290 23.75 -26.03 2.70
CA ALA A 290 24.32 -27.15 3.42
C ALA A 290 25.72 -26.72 3.93
N ALA A 291 26.27 -27.42 4.91
CA ALA A 291 27.71 -27.48 5.12
C ALA A 291 28.08 -28.95 5.31
N SER A 292 28.67 -29.53 4.26
CA SER A 292 29.43 -30.77 4.32
C SER A 292 30.85 -30.45 4.79
N SER A 293 31.35 -31.19 5.78
CA SER A 293 32.68 -31.85 5.74
C SER A 293 33.09 -32.33 7.14
N GLY A 294 33.56 -33.57 7.24
CA GLY A 294 34.66 -33.88 8.15
C GLY A 294 34.52 -35.13 9.01
N LYS A 295 34.84 -36.29 8.39
CA LYS A 295 35.28 -37.57 8.98
C LYS A 295 34.32 -38.34 9.88
#